data_AF-A0A804J917-F1
#
_entry.id   AF-A0A804J917-F1
#
_cell.length_a   1.000
_cell.length_b   1.000
_cell.length_c   1.000
_cell.angle_alpha   90.00
_cell.angle_beta   90.00
_cell.angle_gamma   90.00
#
_symmetry.space_group_name_H-M   'P 1'
#
loop_
_entity.id
_entity.type
_entity.pdbx_description
1 polymer ?
#
loop_
_entity_poly.entity_id
_entity_poly.type
_entity_poly.pdbx_seq_one_letter_code
_entity_poly.pdbx_strand_id
1 'polypeptide(L)'
;MGNPLSSFLLLFLILLSSPVLFLISCESVPVDPRPRAFPSFKIQEIKEEIGWGCSYTVKIKTSCSSRRFTTNRISLAFGDAYHNEENFL
;
A
#
# COMPACT_ATOMS: atom_id res chain seq x y z
N MET A 1 13.75 4.85 -59.27
CA MET A 1 13.70 6.14 -58.54
C MET A 1 12.31 6.24 -57.95
N GLY A 2 12.14 5.93 -56.67
CA GLY A 2 10.82 5.92 -56.03
C GLY A 2 10.26 7.34 -55.95
N ASN A 3 8.95 7.47 -56.15
CA ASN A 3 8.27 8.77 -56.14
C ASN A 3 8.30 9.31 -54.70
N PRO A 4 8.90 10.47 -54.42
CA PRO A 4 9.06 10.95 -53.04
C PRO A 4 7.69 11.18 -52.38
N LEU A 5 6.68 11.56 -53.16
CA LEU A 5 5.30 11.75 -52.72
C LEU A 5 4.68 10.47 -52.14
N SER A 6 5.01 9.29 -52.69
CA SER A 6 4.53 8.01 -52.19
C SER A 6 5.16 7.65 -50.86
N SER A 7 6.43 7.98 -50.66
CA SER A 7 7.13 7.77 -49.39
C SER A 7 6.55 8.65 -48.27
N PHE A 8 6.21 9.91 -48.57
CA PHE A 8 5.58 10.81 -47.60
C PHE A 8 4.16 10.36 -47.23
N LEU A 9 3.39 9.88 -48.21
CA LEU A 9 2.04 9.36 -47.98
C LEU A 9 2.07 8.12 -47.07
N LEU A 10 3.00 7.20 -47.31
CA LEU A 10 3.17 5.99 -46.48
C LEU A 10 3.56 6.34 -45.04
N LEU A 11 4.47 7.30 -44.86
CA LEU A 11 4.87 7.75 -43.52
C LEU A 11 3.69 8.36 -42.76
N PHE A 12 2.86 9.16 -43.45
CA PHE A 12 1.68 9.79 -42.86
C PHE A 12 0.63 8.76 -42.45
N LEU A 13 0.43 7.71 -43.26
CA LEU A 13 -0.47 6.60 -42.95
C LEU A 13 0.00 5.78 -41.74
N ILE A 14 1.31 5.55 -41.60
CA ILE A 14 1.90 4.86 -40.43
C ILE A 14 1.71 5.67 -39.14
N LEU A 15 1.84 6.99 -39.23
CA LEU A 15 1.64 7.91 -38.10
C LEU A 15 0.15 7.98 -37.68
N LEU A 16 -0.78 7.89 -38.63
CA LEU A 16 -2.22 7.85 -38.36
C LEU A 16 -2.69 6.49 -37.84
N SER A 17 -2.02 5.39 -38.18
CA SER A 17 -2.40 4.03 -37.76
C SER A 17 -1.93 3.63 -36.36
N SER A 18 -1.29 4.53 -35.61
CA SER A 18 -0.83 4.26 -34.24
C SER A 18 -1.68 4.98 -33.18
N PRO A 19 -2.98 4.69 -33.03
CA PRO A 19 -3.66 5.02 -31.79
C PRO A 19 -3.43 3.85 -30.80
N VAL A 20 -3.04 4.16 -29.56
CA VAL A 20 -3.31 3.32 -28.36
C VAL A 20 -2.52 2.01 -28.17
N LEU A 21 -1.18 2.03 -28.22
CA LEU A 21 -0.37 0.89 -27.69
C LEU A 21 0.40 1.17 -26.39
N PHE A 22 0.22 2.36 -25.79
CA PHE A 22 0.80 2.69 -24.47
C PHE A 22 -0.26 2.86 -23.37
N LEU A 23 -1.36 2.10 -23.44
CA LEU A 23 -2.17 1.82 -22.26
C LEU A 23 -1.78 0.44 -21.72
N ILE A 24 -0.50 0.28 -21.37
CA ILE A 24 -0.08 -0.88 -20.59
C ILE A 24 -0.77 -0.75 -19.23
N SER A 25 -1.69 -1.67 -18.97
CA SER A 25 -2.46 -1.79 -17.75
C SER A 25 -1.54 -1.70 -16.52
N CYS A 26 -1.74 -0.70 -15.67
CA CYS A 26 -1.24 -0.74 -14.30
C CYS A 26 -2.15 -1.70 -13.52
N GLU A 27 -1.78 -2.97 -13.43
CA GLU A 27 -2.44 -3.90 -12.54
C GLU A 27 -2.03 -3.56 -11.09
N SER A 28 -2.94 -2.95 -10.34
CA SER A 28 -2.77 -2.77 -8.91
C SER A 28 -3.22 -4.03 -8.18
N VAL A 29 -2.34 -4.60 -7.37
CA VAL A 29 -2.76 -5.67 -6.45
C VAL A 29 -3.67 -5.02 -5.39
N PRO A 30 -4.93 -5.46 -5.26
CA PRO A 30 -5.79 -4.96 -4.20
C PRO A 30 -5.13 -5.30 -2.86
N VAL A 31 -4.79 -4.27 -2.10
CA VAL A 31 -4.34 -4.44 -0.72
C VAL A 31 -5.55 -4.98 0.05
N ASP A 32 -5.41 -6.19 0.60
CA ASP A 32 -6.42 -6.74 1.50
C ASP A 32 -6.63 -5.75 2.65
N PRO A 33 -7.83 -5.14 2.78
CA PRO A 33 -8.09 -4.15 3.82
C PRO A 33 -8.16 -4.79 5.19
N ARG A 34 -8.19 -6.12 5.29
CA ARG A 34 -8.23 -6.83 6.57
C ARG A 34 -6.88 -6.71 7.26
N PRO A 35 -6.84 -6.26 8.53
CA PRO A 35 -5.61 -6.20 9.29
C PRO A 35 -5.02 -7.61 9.40
N ARG A 36 -3.84 -7.81 8.82
CA ARG A 36 -3.12 -9.07 8.93
C ARG A 36 -2.51 -9.14 10.33
N ALA A 37 -3.06 -10.02 11.17
CA ALA A 37 -2.52 -10.26 12.51
C ALA A 37 -1.03 -10.61 12.41
N PHE A 38 -0.20 -9.85 13.13
CA PHE A 38 1.24 -10.11 13.12
C PHE A 38 1.49 -11.44 13.83
N PRO A 39 2.17 -12.44 13.21
CA PRO A 39 2.26 -13.79 13.77
C PRO A 39 2.91 -13.86 15.16
N SER A 40 3.72 -12.85 15.51
CA SER A 40 4.37 -12.75 16.83
C SER A 40 3.53 -12.00 17.88
N PHE A 41 2.36 -11.48 17.52
CA PHE A 41 1.50 -10.75 18.45
C PHE A 41 0.74 -11.74 19.35
N LYS A 42 1.31 -12.02 20.53
CA LYS A 42 0.63 -12.76 21.58
C LYS A 42 -0.19 -11.78 22.42
N ILE A 43 -1.50 -11.77 22.24
CA ILE A 43 -2.42 -11.13 23.18
C ILE A 43 -2.29 -11.91 24.48
N GLN A 44 -1.71 -11.28 25.51
CA GLN A 44 -1.79 -11.82 26.85
C GLN A 44 -3.23 -11.56 27.31
N GLU A 45 -4.00 -12.61 27.54
CA GLU A 45 -5.34 -12.50 28.12
C GLU A 45 -5.21 -11.82 29.49
N ILE A 46 -5.59 -10.55 29.55
CA ILE A 46 -5.64 -9.81 30.79
C ILE A 46 -6.87 -10.35 31.52
N LYS A 47 -6.65 -11.09 32.61
CA LYS A 47 -7.72 -11.49 33.53
C LYS A 47 -8.45 -10.24 34.01
N GLU A 48 -9.76 -10.22 33.81
CA GLU A 48 -10.69 -9.17 34.25
C GLU A 48 -10.36 -8.66 35.65
N GLU A 49 -9.83 -7.44 35.73
CA GLU A 49 -9.93 -6.62 36.93
C GLU A 49 -10.72 -5.36 36.56
N ILE A 50 -12.04 -5.54 36.62
CA ILE A 50 -13.07 -4.57 37.02
C ILE A 50 -12.74 -3.08 36.73
N GLY A 51 -13.32 -2.57 35.64
CA GLY A 51 -14.03 -1.28 35.67
C GLY A 51 -13.27 0.01 35.36
N TRP A 52 -11.99 -0.01 35.01
CA TRP A 52 -11.25 1.20 34.61
C TRP A 52 -10.67 1.00 33.21
N GLY A 53 -10.79 2.01 32.34
CA GLY A 53 -10.33 1.92 30.95
C GLY A 53 -8.89 1.38 30.85
N CYS A 54 -8.66 0.43 29.95
CA CYS A 54 -7.34 -0.18 29.77
C CYS A 54 -6.38 0.84 29.13
N SER A 55 -5.13 0.88 29.61
CA SER A 55 -4.06 1.65 28.98
C SER A 55 -3.06 0.72 28.28
N TYR A 56 -2.63 1.11 27.09
CA TYR A 56 -1.63 0.38 26.32
C TYR A 56 -0.30 1.13 26.35
N THR A 57 0.78 0.44 26.71
CA THR A 57 2.15 0.96 26.54
C THR A 57 2.79 0.33 25.32
N VAL A 58 3.02 1.13 24.27
CA VAL A 58 3.66 0.66 23.02
C VAL A 58 5.15 1.01 23.03
N LYS A 59 6.00 0.02 22.70
CA LYS A 59 7.45 0.21 22.50
C LYS A 59 7.83 -0.14 21.07
N ILE A 60 8.07 0.88 20.24
CA ILE A 60 8.55 0.69 18.86
C ILE A 60 10.08 0.63 18.87
N LYS A 61 10.65 -0.45 18.33
CA LYS A 61 12.09 -0.60 18.14
C LYS A 61 12.38 -1.06 16.71
N THR A 62 13.35 -0.43 16.07
CA THR A 62 13.88 -0.83 14.78
C THR A 62 15.22 -1.56 14.96
N SER A 63 15.73 -2.17 13.88
CA SER A 63 17.03 -2.85 13.92
C SER A 63 18.17 -1.84 14.09
N CYS A 64 19.29 -2.28 14.68
CA CYS A 64 20.48 -1.43 14.85
C CYS A 64 21.10 -0.99 13.52
N SER A 65 20.86 -1.73 12.43
CA SER A 65 21.30 -1.38 11.07
C SER A 65 20.34 -0.45 10.34
N SER A 66 19.14 -0.20 10.87
CA SER A 66 18.16 0.69 10.24
C SER A 66 18.60 2.14 10.32
N ARG A 67 18.16 2.95 9.36
CA ARG A 67 18.30 4.41 9.46
C ARG A 67 17.56 4.93 10.70
N ARG A 68 18.11 5.98 11.32
CA ARG A 68 17.58 6.58 12.56
C ARG A 68 16.17 7.16 12.41
N PHE A 69 15.80 7.62 11.22
CA PHE A 69 14.48 8.20 10.94
C PHE A 69 13.93 7.63 9.64
N THR A 70 12.60 7.61 9.54
CA THR A 70 11.86 7.27 8.33
C THR A 70 10.87 8.38 8.01
N THR A 71 10.66 8.66 6.74
CA THR A 71 9.60 9.55 6.24
C THR A 71 8.31 8.79 5.95
N ASN A 72 8.33 7.46 6.06
CA ASN A 72 7.15 6.63 5.86
C ASN A 72 6.19 6.84 7.02
N ARG A 73 4.89 6.80 6.72
CA ARG A 73 3.85 6.81 7.73
C ARG A 73 3.80 5.47 8.45
N ILE A 74 3.59 5.52 9.77
CA ILE A 74 3.39 4.37 10.62
C ILE A 74 2.12 4.67 11.40
N SER A 75 1.07 3.86 11.22
CA SER A 75 -0.16 3.95 12.00
C SER A 75 -0.22 2.81 13.02
N LEU A 76 -0.91 3.06 14.13
CA LEU A 76 -1.22 2.09 15.16
C LEU A 76 -2.73 2.11 15.38
N ALA A 77 -3.33 0.92 15.42
CA ALA A 77 -4.75 0.75 15.73
C ALA A 77 -4.90 -0.23 16.89
N PHE A 78 -5.79 0.10 17.82
CA PHE A 78 -6.20 -0.79 18.89
C PHE A 78 -7.60 -1.29 18.58
N GLY A 79 -7.78 -2.61 18.66
CA GLY A 79 -9.06 -3.29 18.50
C GLY A 79 -9.38 -4.10 19.74
N ASP A 80 -10.67 -4.25 20.05
CA ASP A 80 -11.16 -5.20 21.05
C ASP A 80 -11.91 -6.37 20.38
N ALA A 81 -12.39 -7.32 21.19
CA ALA A 81 -13.17 -8.47 20.71
C ALA A 81 -14.50 -8.08 20.02
N TYR A 82 -14.87 -6.78 20.03
CA TYR A 82 -16.09 -6.25 19.46
C TYR A 82 -15.85 -5.47 18.15
N HIS A 83 -14.64 -5.52 17.59
CA HIS A 83 -14.25 -4.78 16.37
C HIS A 83 -14.26 -3.25 16.53
N ASN A 84 -14.04 -2.73 17.74
CA ASN A 84 -13.81 -1.30 17.93
C ASN A 84 -12.37 -0.95 17.53
N GLU A 85 -12.14 -0.74 16.24
CA GLU A 85 -10.84 -0.29 15.73
C GLU A 85 -10.77 1.24 15.75
N GLU A 86 -9.98 1.82 16.65
CA GLU A 86 -9.60 3.24 16.57
C GLU A 86 -8.25 3.41 15.87
N ASN A 87 -8.28 4.06 14.71
CA ASN A 87 -7.11 4.32 13.89
C ASN A 87 -6.48 5.66 14.30
N PHE A 88 -5.26 5.65 14.83
CA PHE A 88 -4.51 6.87 15.13
C PHE A 88 -3.51 7.17 14.00
N LEU A 89 -3.63 8.39 13.44
CA LEU A 89 -2.95 8.90 12.24
C LEU A 89 -1.42 8.88 12.28
#